data_AF-A0A520A0J9-F1
#
_entry.id   AF-A0A520A0J9-F1
#
_cell.length_a   1.000
_cell.length_b   1.000
_cell.length_c   1.000
_cell.angle_alpha   90.00
_cell.angle_beta   90.00
_cell.angle_gamma   90.00
#
_symmetry.space_group_name_H-M   'P 1'
#
loop_
_entity.id
_entity.type
_entity.pdbx_description
1 polymer ?
#
loop_
_entity_poly.entity_id
_entity_poly.type
_entity_poly.pdbx_seq_one_letter_code
_entity_poly.pdbx_strand_id
1 'polypeptide(L)'
;MNPTHVLCPAGTTISQNIASQLDATGSSISLEGDKTTFQLAGTVHLNPRGNSFVVGAGTLLELFSGSVFQLDQAQLSVEAGGTLLVHAGATIQGSGTLSLASGSYICVEPGATITATRNFGNYTIGTNPSLGLSGQNCQSSFLVAGNPTDAKTASTDEQYTVMPNPASDKVSVTLELLQASPVQISLQDLSGVTRFSMEPQALEAGKHTLDVPLNTLASGIYLLVVESADGRKTTRLEVSH
;
A
#
# COMPACT_ATOMS: atom_id res chain seq x y z
N MET A 1 -11.42 33.32 16.02
CA MET A 1 -9.97 33.46 16.28
C MET A 1 -9.25 33.35 14.94
N ASN A 2 -8.19 34.13 14.73
CA ASN A 2 -7.41 34.03 13.47
C ASN A 2 -6.56 32.76 13.49
N PRO A 3 -6.34 32.11 12.34
CA PRO A 3 -5.45 30.96 12.26
C PRO A 3 -4.04 31.34 12.71
N THR A 4 -3.43 30.49 13.53
CA THR A 4 -2.07 30.68 14.03
C THR A 4 -1.11 29.85 13.19
N HIS A 5 0.01 30.43 12.76
CA HIS A 5 1.09 29.71 12.10
C HIS A 5 2.33 29.74 12.99
N VAL A 6 2.72 28.58 13.52
CA VAL A 6 3.90 28.43 14.37
C VAL A 6 5.04 27.83 13.55
N LEU A 7 6.11 28.62 13.38
CA LEU A 7 7.36 28.16 12.78
C LEU A 7 8.33 27.74 13.86
N CYS A 8 8.84 26.51 13.75
CA CYS A 8 9.89 26.01 14.62
C CYS A 8 11.25 26.29 13.95
N PRO A 9 12.15 27.09 14.56
CA PRO A 9 13.42 27.46 13.94
C PRO A 9 14.38 26.27 13.82
N ALA A 10 15.31 26.35 12.85
CA ALA A 10 16.31 25.34 12.54
C ALA A 10 17.11 24.88 13.79
N GLY A 11 17.33 23.57 13.91
CA GLY A 11 18.15 22.97 14.97
C GLY A 11 17.53 23.03 16.37
N THR A 12 16.25 23.38 16.49
CA THR A 12 15.57 23.37 17.79
C THR A 12 15.04 21.97 18.12
N THR A 13 15.07 21.62 19.42
CA THR A 13 14.34 20.47 19.94
C THR A 13 13.16 20.96 20.76
N ILE A 14 11.96 20.56 20.37
CA ILE A 14 10.72 20.93 21.03
C ILE A 14 10.15 19.71 21.74
N SER A 15 9.97 19.80 23.05
CA SER A 15 9.52 18.69 23.90
C SER A 15 8.18 18.95 24.61
N GLN A 16 7.43 20.00 24.22
CA GLN A 16 6.21 20.45 24.91
C GLN A 16 4.94 20.30 24.07
N ASN A 17 3.79 20.30 24.76
CA ASN A 17 2.45 20.22 24.20
C ASN A 17 2.04 21.54 23.51
N ILE A 18 2.76 21.96 22.47
CA ILE A 18 2.43 23.17 21.69
C ILE A 18 1.09 22.99 20.96
N ALA A 19 0.60 21.75 20.82
CA ALA A 19 -0.68 21.47 20.16
C ALA A 19 -1.91 21.97 20.94
N SER A 20 -1.79 22.31 22.23
CA SER A 20 -2.88 23.02 22.92
C SER A 20 -3.10 24.44 22.36
N GLN A 21 -2.30 24.91 21.39
CA GLN A 21 -2.39 26.22 20.75
C GLN A 21 -3.06 26.19 19.36
N LEU A 22 -3.62 25.06 18.93
CA LEU A 22 -4.29 24.92 17.63
C LEU A 22 -5.81 24.83 17.81
N ASP A 23 -6.44 25.77 18.52
CA ASP A 23 -7.90 25.76 18.75
C ASP A 23 -8.72 26.40 17.60
N ALA A 24 -8.07 27.22 16.76
CA ALA A 24 -8.69 27.90 15.63
C ALA A 24 -8.52 27.09 14.33
N THR A 25 -9.62 26.89 13.60
CA THR A 25 -9.67 26.30 12.26
C THR A 25 -8.63 26.94 11.31
N GLY A 26 -7.83 26.11 10.65
CA GLY A 26 -6.81 26.54 9.68
C GLY A 26 -5.45 26.89 10.29
N SER A 27 -5.24 26.60 11.58
CA SER A 27 -3.94 26.82 12.23
C SER A 27 -2.95 25.73 11.87
N SER A 28 -1.66 26.08 11.83
CA SER A 28 -0.61 25.13 11.46
C SER A 28 0.65 25.27 12.29
N ILE A 29 1.31 24.14 12.49
CA ILE A 29 2.67 24.05 13.03
C ILE A 29 3.54 23.47 11.93
N SER A 30 4.62 24.17 11.57
CA SER A 30 5.59 23.70 10.60
C SER A 30 6.95 23.53 11.26
N LEU A 31 7.49 22.32 11.19
CA LEU A 31 8.88 22.03 11.50
C LEU A 31 9.69 22.35 10.25
N GLU A 32 10.56 23.36 10.35
CA GLU A 32 11.39 23.79 9.24
C GLU A 32 12.86 23.91 9.68
N GLY A 33 13.75 23.84 8.69
CA GLY A 33 15.19 23.98 8.88
C GLY A 33 15.89 22.70 9.32
N ASP A 34 17.16 22.59 8.98
CA ASP A 34 17.92 21.36 9.19
C ASP A 34 17.99 20.96 10.67
N LYS A 35 17.73 19.68 10.92
CA LYS A 35 17.80 19.00 12.22
C LYS A 35 16.83 19.53 13.29
N THR A 36 15.79 20.26 12.90
CA THR A 36 14.71 20.60 13.81
C THR A 36 13.97 19.33 14.23
N THR A 37 13.82 19.13 15.53
CA THR A 37 13.22 17.93 16.11
C THR A 37 12.05 18.28 17.00
N PHE A 38 10.92 17.64 16.79
CA PHE A 38 9.78 17.69 17.71
C PHE A 38 9.63 16.33 18.38
N GLN A 39 9.87 16.30 19.69
CA GLN A 39 9.78 15.12 20.53
C GLN A 39 8.47 15.15 21.30
N LEU A 40 7.57 14.22 20.99
CA LEU A 40 6.32 14.11 21.73
C LEU A 40 6.45 13.06 22.83
N ALA A 41 6.17 13.50 24.06
CA ALA A 41 5.80 12.66 25.20
C ALA A 41 4.36 13.01 25.62
N GLY A 42 3.43 12.07 25.47
CA GLY A 42 2.01 12.26 25.82
C GLY A 42 1.12 12.65 24.64
N THR A 43 -0.01 13.30 24.91
CA THR A 43 -1.08 13.48 23.92
C THR A 43 -1.10 14.86 23.26
N VAL A 44 -1.10 14.87 21.93
CA VAL A 44 -1.34 16.01 21.06
C VAL A 44 -2.69 15.84 20.37
N HIS A 45 -3.55 16.86 20.44
CA HIS A 45 -4.81 16.90 19.71
C HIS A 45 -4.76 17.98 18.63
N LEU A 46 -5.02 17.60 17.38
CA LEU A 46 -5.27 18.54 16.29
C LEU A 46 -6.78 18.57 16.01
N ASN A 47 -7.45 19.66 16.43
CA ASN A 47 -8.86 19.96 16.16
C ASN A 47 -9.03 21.47 15.88
N PRO A 48 -10.00 21.97 15.08
CA PRO A 48 -10.90 21.29 14.17
C PRO A 48 -10.35 21.26 12.71
N ARG A 49 -11.21 20.90 11.76
CA ARG A 49 -10.92 20.72 10.33
C ARG A 49 -10.05 21.83 9.72
N GLY A 50 -8.99 21.44 9.00
CA GLY A 50 -8.08 22.38 8.33
C GLY A 50 -6.81 22.72 9.10
N ASN A 51 -6.67 22.26 10.34
CA ASN A 51 -5.40 22.35 11.05
C ASN A 51 -4.38 21.37 10.48
N SER A 52 -3.12 21.80 10.39
CA SER A 52 -2.04 20.96 9.87
C SER A 52 -0.80 20.98 10.77
N PHE A 53 -0.17 19.82 10.90
CA PHE A 53 1.18 19.70 11.41
C PHE A 53 2.07 19.25 10.27
N VAL A 54 3.11 20.02 9.96
CA VAL A 54 3.98 19.80 8.81
C VAL A 54 5.38 19.45 9.31
N VAL A 55 5.90 18.32 8.84
CA VAL A 55 7.28 17.87 9.04
C VAL A 55 8.03 18.16 7.75
N GLY A 56 8.71 19.30 7.71
CA GLY A 56 9.45 19.78 6.54
C GLY A 56 10.78 19.06 6.31
N ALA A 57 11.44 19.40 5.21
CA ALA A 57 12.72 18.81 4.82
C ALA A 57 13.80 18.97 5.91
N GLY A 58 14.52 17.88 6.19
CA GLY A 58 15.59 17.89 7.19
C GLY A 58 15.10 17.97 8.63
N THR A 59 13.80 17.79 8.88
CA THR A 59 13.22 17.78 10.24
C THR A 59 12.78 16.39 10.68
N LEU A 60 12.61 16.24 12.00
CA LEU A 60 12.18 15.02 12.66
C LEU A 60 10.95 15.28 13.54
N LEU A 61 9.88 14.51 13.35
CA LEU A 61 8.87 14.30 14.36
C LEU A 61 9.09 12.91 14.98
N GLU A 62 9.36 12.88 16.29
CA GLU A 62 9.66 11.68 17.07
C GLU A 62 8.58 11.46 18.13
N LEU A 63 7.87 10.33 18.03
CA LEU A 63 6.82 9.94 18.97
C LEU A 63 7.34 8.83 19.89
N PHE A 64 7.51 9.13 21.18
CA PHE A 64 7.93 8.16 22.19
C PHE A 64 6.78 7.24 22.64
N SER A 65 7.13 6.16 23.34
CA SER A 65 6.15 5.26 23.94
C SER A 65 5.13 6.00 24.82
N GLY A 66 3.84 5.68 24.67
CA GLY A 66 2.75 6.35 25.37
C GLY A 66 2.31 7.69 24.75
N SER A 67 3.00 8.16 23.71
CA SER A 67 2.57 9.35 22.97
C SER A 67 1.36 9.06 22.09
N VAL A 68 0.42 10.01 22.06
CA VAL A 68 -0.79 9.92 21.25
C VAL A 68 -0.90 11.17 20.38
N PHE A 69 -0.88 10.99 19.07
CA PHE A 69 -1.13 12.04 18.10
C PHE A 69 -2.55 11.88 17.54
N GLN A 70 -3.49 12.65 18.07
CA GLN A 70 -4.90 12.62 17.69
C GLN A 70 -5.17 13.62 16.56
N LEU A 71 -5.62 13.10 15.41
CA LEU A 71 -6.05 13.88 14.24
C LEU A 71 -7.57 13.90 14.18
N ASP A 72 -8.21 15.03 14.44
CA ASP A 72 -9.66 15.18 14.30
C ASP A 72 -9.98 16.09 13.11
N GLN A 73 -10.30 15.49 11.96
CA GLN A 73 -10.46 16.17 10.67
C GLN A 73 -9.24 17.05 10.26
N ALA A 74 -8.10 16.86 10.93
CA ALA A 74 -6.84 17.59 10.74
C ALA A 74 -5.81 16.74 9.98
N GLN A 75 -4.71 17.37 9.57
CA GLN A 75 -3.67 16.72 8.76
C GLN A 75 -2.31 16.71 9.47
N LEU A 76 -1.65 15.56 9.50
CA LEU A 76 -0.21 15.45 9.73
C LEU A 76 0.46 15.18 8.39
N SER A 77 1.27 16.10 7.89
CA SER A 77 1.99 16.01 6.63
C SER A 77 3.48 15.84 6.86
N VAL A 78 4.08 14.85 6.21
CA VAL A 78 5.53 14.71 6.11
C VAL A 78 5.93 15.01 4.68
N GLU A 79 6.64 16.13 4.48
CA GLU A 79 7.08 16.58 3.17
C GLU A 79 8.34 15.83 2.71
N ALA A 80 8.75 16.07 1.46
CA ALA A 80 9.96 15.47 0.91
C ALA A 80 11.17 15.82 1.80
N GLY A 81 11.96 14.81 2.19
CA GLY A 81 13.08 14.98 3.11
C GLY A 81 12.72 15.10 4.60
N GLY A 82 11.45 15.20 4.97
CA GLY A 82 10.99 15.12 6.36
C GLY A 82 11.02 13.70 6.89
N THR A 83 11.16 13.53 8.21
CA THR A 83 11.21 12.22 8.88
C THR A 83 10.16 12.11 9.98
N LEU A 84 9.34 11.06 9.92
CA LEU A 84 8.44 10.66 11.01
C LEU A 84 8.98 9.38 11.66
N LEU A 85 9.31 9.44 12.95
CA LEU A 85 9.74 8.30 13.76
C LEU A 85 8.69 8.01 14.83
N VAL A 86 8.19 6.78 14.85
CA VAL A 86 7.14 6.33 15.77
C VAL A 86 7.64 5.12 16.54
N HIS A 87 7.99 5.32 17.81
CA HIS A 87 8.49 4.26 18.67
C HIS A 87 7.39 3.29 19.12
N ALA A 88 7.81 2.11 19.58
CA ALA A 88 6.91 1.12 20.14
C ALA A 88 6.01 1.69 21.26
N GLY A 89 4.70 1.46 21.17
CA GLY A 89 3.71 1.97 22.13
C GLY A 89 3.28 3.42 21.90
N ALA A 90 3.76 4.10 20.86
CA ALA A 90 3.20 5.36 20.40
C ALA A 90 2.01 5.13 19.45
N THR A 91 1.07 6.09 19.42
CA THR A 91 -0.17 5.98 18.64
C THR A 91 -0.44 7.24 17.83
N ILE A 92 -0.77 7.10 16.53
CA ILE A 92 -1.38 8.15 15.71
C ILE A 92 -2.79 7.71 15.36
N GLN A 93 -3.80 8.51 15.70
CA GLN A 93 -5.20 8.06 15.61
C GLN A 93 -6.17 9.19 15.27
N GLY A 94 -7.41 8.82 14.93
CA GLY A 94 -8.51 9.76 14.72
C GLY A 94 -9.02 9.82 13.28
N SER A 95 -9.94 10.75 13.03
CA SER A 95 -10.67 10.91 11.76
C SER A 95 -9.90 11.69 10.68
N GLY A 96 -8.76 12.29 11.04
CA GLY A 96 -7.92 13.07 10.14
C GLY A 96 -6.98 12.25 9.26
N THR A 97 -6.06 12.94 8.57
CA THR A 97 -5.16 12.37 7.56
C THR A 97 -3.68 12.43 7.98
N LEU A 98 -2.98 11.31 7.88
CA LEU A 98 -1.53 11.24 7.82
C LEU A 98 -1.11 11.20 6.34
N SER A 99 -0.34 12.18 5.89
CA SER A 99 0.10 12.32 4.50
C SER A 99 1.62 12.21 4.43
N LEU A 100 2.13 11.34 3.56
CA LEU A 100 3.56 11.18 3.30
C LEU A 100 3.84 11.57 1.85
N ALA A 101 4.61 12.64 1.63
CA ALA A 101 5.00 13.05 0.29
C ALA A 101 6.05 12.09 -0.31
N SER A 102 6.17 12.09 -1.64
CA SER A 102 7.27 11.38 -2.30
C SER A 102 8.62 11.91 -1.81
N GLY A 103 9.54 11.01 -1.44
CA GLY A 103 10.85 11.36 -0.89
C GLY A 103 10.86 11.69 0.61
N SER A 104 9.74 11.48 1.32
CA SER A 104 9.71 11.50 2.79
C SER A 104 10.27 10.20 3.39
N TYR A 105 10.60 10.25 4.68
CA TYR A 105 11.08 9.12 5.47
C TYR A 105 10.08 8.81 6.59
N ILE A 106 9.78 7.54 6.80
CA ILE A 106 9.00 7.09 7.94
C ILE A 106 9.65 5.84 8.56
N CYS A 107 9.78 5.85 9.88
CA CYS A 107 10.18 4.69 10.64
C CYS A 107 9.11 4.41 11.70
N VAL A 108 8.49 3.24 11.61
CA VAL A 108 7.52 2.76 12.59
C VAL A 108 8.10 1.53 13.25
N GLU A 109 8.32 1.56 14.55
CA GLU A 109 8.84 0.41 15.29
C GLU A 109 7.72 -0.60 15.60
N PRO A 110 8.04 -1.91 15.72
CA PRO A 110 7.09 -2.92 16.16
C PRO A 110 6.37 -2.51 17.46
N GLY A 111 5.04 -2.54 17.44
CA GLY A 111 4.21 -2.18 18.60
C GLY A 111 3.72 -0.72 18.62
N ALA A 112 4.13 0.11 17.65
CA ALA A 112 3.46 1.38 17.37
C ALA A 112 2.10 1.15 16.67
N THR A 113 1.16 2.09 16.84
CA THR A 113 -0.20 2.00 16.27
C THR A 113 -0.52 3.23 15.42
N ILE A 114 -0.97 3.05 14.17
CA ILE A 114 -1.40 4.15 13.29
C ILE A 114 -2.77 3.84 12.69
N THR A 115 -3.81 4.53 13.16
CA THR A 115 -5.22 4.33 12.76
C THR A 115 -5.84 5.51 12.00
N ALA A 116 -5.11 6.62 11.83
CA ALA A 116 -5.56 7.74 11.01
C ALA A 116 -5.75 7.35 9.52
N THR A 117 -6.53 8.14 8.78
CA THR A 117 -6.62 8.00 7.32
C THR A 117 -5.25 8.27 6.71
N ARG A 118 -4.81 7.48 5.73
CA ARG A 118 -3.44 7.59 5.17
C ARG A 118 -3.47 7.99 3.69
N ASN A 119 -2.64 8.95 3.29
CA ASN A 119 -2.47 9.40 1.91
C ASN A 119 -0.97 9.47 1.55
N PHE A 120 -0.42 8.43 0.91
CA PHE A 120 1.03 8.26 0.75
C PHE A 120 1.47 8.27 -0.71
N GLY A 121 2.52 9.04 -1.01
CA GLY A 121 3.32 8.95 -2.23
C GLY A 121 4.45 7.92 -2.11
N ASN A 122 5.50 8.04 -2.93
CA ASN A 122 6.69 7.18 -2.86
C ASN A 122 7.60 7.57 -1.69
N TYR A 123 7.33 7.05 -0.50
CA TYR A 123 8.11 7.29 0.71
C TYR A 123 9.19 6.21 0.93
N THR A 124 10.15 6.50 1.81
CA THR A 124 11.18 5.55 2.24
C THR A 124 10.88 5.05 3.66
N ILE A 125 10.90 3.73 3.85
CA ILE A 125 10.88 3.13 5.20
C ILE A 125 12.30 3.21 5.76
N GLY A 126 12.45 3.93 6.87
CA GLY A 126 13.73 4.26 7.47
C GLY A 126 13.76 5.69 7.96
N THR A 127 14.95 6.15 8.31
CA THR A 127 15.21 7.52 8.74
C THR A 127 15.98 8.28 7.66
N ASN A 128 15.81 9.61 7.62
CA ASN A 128 16.62 10.42 6.73
C ASN A 128 18.10 10.35 7.17
N PRO A 129 19.03 9.93 6.28
CA PRO A 129 20.44 9.81 6.63
C PRO A 129 21.07 11.14 7.04
N SER A 130 20.53 12.29 6.60
CA SER A 130 21.04 13.62 6.99
C SER A 130 20.84 13.93 8.47
N LEU A 131 19.91 13.24 9.13
CA LEU A 131 19.63 13.40 10.56
C LEU A 131 20.57 12.57 11.45
N GLY A 132 21.36 11.65 10.88
CA GLY A 132 22.29 10.81 11.66
C GLY A 132 21.61 9.78 12.56
N LEU A 133 20.33 9.47 12.32
CA LEU A 133 19.55 8.51 13.07
C LEU A 133 19.86 7.09 12.58
N SER A 134 20.89 6.46 13.14
CA SER A 134 21.26 5.07 12.83
C SER A 134 20.65 4.08 13.83
N GLY A 135 20.46 2.82 13.41
CA GLY A 135 20.07 1.72 14.30
C GLY A 135 18.59 1.62 14.66
N GLN A 136 17.70 2.35 13.99
CA GLN A 136 16.27 2.27 14.24
C GLN A 136 15.70 0.92 13.76
N ASN A 137 14.82 0.32 14.57
CA ASN A 137 14.19 -0.95 14.27
C ASN A 137 12.88 -0.76 13.49
N CYS A 138 12.97 -0.13 12.33
CA CYS A 138 11.80 0.15 11.50
C CYS A 138 11.21 -1.18 10.98
N GLN A 139 9.88 -1.32 11.03
CA GLN A 139 9.19 -2.45 10.44
C GLN A 139 9.49 -2.57 8.95
N SER A 140 9.72 -3.79 8.46
CA SER A 140 10.03 -4.06 7.05
C SER A 140 8.85 -3.84 6.10
N SER A 141 7.64 -3.76 6.65
CA SER A 141 6.43 -3.43 5.92
C SER A 141 5.50 -2.62 6.81
N PHE A 142 4.94 -1.57 6.23
CA PHE A 142 3.93 -0.75 6.86
C PHE A 142 2.58 -1.09 6.23
N LEU A 143 1.82 -2.00 6.85
CA LEU A 143 0.55 -2.49 6.32
C LEU A 143 -0.52 -1.39 6.40
N VAL A 144 -1.05 -1.03 5.25
CA VAL A 144 -2.10 -0.03 5.07
C VAL A 144 -3.44 -0.65 5.49
N ALA A 145 -3.90 -0.41 6.71
CA ALA A 145 -5.32 -0.59 7.07
C ALA A 145 -6.18 0.53 6.43
N GLY A 146 -6.16 0.63 5.10
CA GLY A 146 -6.98 1.59 4.37
C GLY A 146 -8.36 0.98 4.25
N ASN A 147 -9.41 1.75 4.58
CA ASN A 147 -10.72 1.43 4.00
C ASN A 147 -10.53 1.41 2.48
N PRO A 148 -10.97 0.37 1.76
CA PRO A 148 -10.72 0.25 0.33
C PRO A 148 -11.63 1.25 -0.39
N THR A 149 -11.15 2.47 -0.56
CA THR A 149 -11.64 3.40 -1.57
C THR A 149 -10.57 3.47 -2.65
N ASP A 150 -10.84 2.75 -3.74
CA ASP A 150 -10.12 2.76 -5.01
C ASP A 150 -8.64 2.34 -5.03
N ALA A 151 -8.27 1.40 -4.17
CA ALA A 151 -7.19 0.48 -4.53
C ALA A 151 -7.78 -0.66 -5.37
N LYS A 152 -7.83 -0.48 -6.70
CA LYS A 152 -7.76 -1.62 -7.63
C LYS A 152 -6.35 -2.20 -7.51
N THR A 153 -6.04 -2.79 -6.35
CA THR A 153 -4.94 -3.74 -6.24
C THR A 153 -5.45 -4.97 -6.96
N ALA A 154 -5.20 -5.02 -8.27
CA ALA A 154 -5.26 -6.26 -9.00
C ALA A 154 -4.20 -7.19 -8.38
N SER A 155 -4.59 -7.96 -7.37
CA SER A 155 -4.08 -9.31 -7.23
C SER A 155 -4.58 -10.06 -8.46
N THR A 156 -3.82 -9.97 -9.56
CA THR A 156 -4.05 -10.68 -10.82
C THR A 156 -3.78 -12.18 -10.64
N ASP A 157 -4.43 -12.80 -9.67
CA ASP A 157 -4.35 -14.24 -9.45
C ASP A 157 -5.70 -14.93 -9.22
N GLU A 158 -6.81 -14.17 -9.24
CA GLU A 158 -8.16 -14.76 -9.25
C GLU A 158 -8.94 -14.53 -10.56
N GLN A 159 -8.31 -13.97 -11.61
CA GLN A 159 -8.97 -13.81 -12.91
C GLN A 159 -9.02 -15.10 -13.73
N TYR A 160 -8.28 -16.14 -13.34
CA TYR A 160 -8.22 -17.42 -14.03
C TYR A 160 -8.17 -18.55 -13.01
N THR A 161 -9.17 -19.42 -12.98
CA THR A 161 -9.12 -20.66 -12.20
C THR A 161 -9.20 -21.85 -13.14
N VAL A 162 -8.41 -22.88 -12.85
CA VAL A 162 -8.25 -24.08 -13.67
C VAL A 162 -8.51 -25.28 -12.77
N MET A 163 -9.59 -26.01 -13.01
CA MET A 163 -10.01 -27.12 -12.16
C MET A 163 -10.68 -28.26 -12.94
N PRO A 164 -10.49 -29.53 -12.55
CA PRO A 164 -9.58 -30.00 -11.50
C PRO A 164 -8.11 -29.92 -11.97
N ASN A 165 -7.17 -29.97 -11.03
CA ASN A 165 -5.76 -30.16 -11.30
C ASN A 165 -5.18 -30.98 -10.14
N PRO A 166 -4.81 -32.27 -10.32
CA PRO A 166 -4.74 -33.01 -11.59
C PRO A 166 -6.10 -33.29 -12.28
N ALA A 167 -6.09 -33.49 -13.59
CA ALA A 167 -7.29 -33.79 -14.40
C ALA A 167 -7.10 -35.02 -15.31
N SER A 168 -8.16 -35.81 -15.51
CA SER A 168 -8.15 -36.98 -16.41
C SER A 168 -8.83 -36.70 -17.76
N ASP A 169 -10.08 -36.22 -17.72
CA ASP A 169 -10.94 -36.19 -18.92
C ASP A 169 -11.01 -34.80 -19.54
N LYS A 170 -11.24 -33.79 -18.71
CA LYS A 170 -11.34 -32.39 -19.09
C LYS A 170 -10.90 -31.49 -17.93
N VAL A 171 -10.52 -30.26 -18.25
CA VAL A 171 -10.32 -29.20 -17.26
C VAL A 171 -11.22 -28.02 -17.59
N SER A 172 -11.85 -27.46 -16.56
CA SER A 172 -12.65 -26.24 -16.66
C SER A 172 -11.78 -25.03 -16.35
N VAL A 173 -11.73 -24.10 -17.30
CA VAL A 173 -11.02 -22.82 -17.21
C VAL A 173 -12.06 -21.73 -17.01
N THR A 174 -12.13 -21.17 -15.80
CA THR A 174 -12.98 -20.02 -15.53
C THR A 174 -12.15 -18.75 -15.64
N LEU A 175 -12.59 -17.81 -16.48
CA LEU A 175 -11.94 -16.52 -16.68
C LEU A 175 -12.93 -15.36 -16.57
N GLU A 176 -12.45 -14.16 -16.25
CA GLU A 176 -13.23 -12.93 -16.27
C GLU A 176 -12.61 -11.91 -17.24
N LEU A 177 -13.38 -11.50 -18.23
CA LEU A 177 -12.98 -10.52 -19.24
C LEU A 177 -13.45 -9.12 -18.86
N LEU A 178 -12.56 -8.14 -18.92
CA LEU A 178 -12.93 -6.74 -18.68
C LEU A 178 -13.69 -6.13 -19.87
N GLN A 179 -13.46 -6.66 -21.06
CA GLN A 179 -14.07 -6.23 -22.32
C GLN A 179 -14.24 -7.43 -23.26
N ALA A 180 -15.17 -7.33 -24.21
CA ALA A 180 -15.37 -8.37 -25.20
C ALA A 180 -14.09 -8.60 -26.03
N SER A 181 -13.62 -9.85 -26.11
CA SER A 181 -12.40 -10.19 -26.84
C SER A 181 -12.37 -11.66 -27.31
N PRO A 182 -11.64 -11.96 -28.40
CA PRO A 182 -11.34 -13.34 -28.76
C PRO A 182 -10.40 -13.97 -27.73
N VAL A 183 -10.76 -15.16 -27.24
CA VAL A 183 -9.98 -15.94 -26.29
C VAL A 183 -9.46 -17.20 -26.97
N GLN A 184 -8.15 -17.42 -26.88
CA GLN A 184 -7.46 -18.60 -27.39
C GLN A 184 -6.92 -19.43 -26.22
N ILE A 185 -7.26 -20.72 -26.19
CA ILE A 185 -6.74 -21.68 -25.21
C ILE A 185 -5.87 -22.71 -25.92
N SER A 186 -4.67 -22.94 -25.37
CA SER A 186 -3.77 -23.99 -25.84
C SER A 186 -3.06 -24.68 -24.68
N LEU A 187 -2.62 -25.92 -24.92
CA LEU A 187 -1.78 -26.69 -24.01
C LEU A 187 -0.43 -26.95 -24.67
N GLN A 188 0.64 -26.59 -23.97
CA GLN A 188 2.01 -26.75 -24.41
C GLN A 188 2.73 -27.76 -23.51
N ASP A 189 3.65 -28.54 -24.08
CA ASP A 189 4.58 -29.32 -23.27
C ASP A 189 5.67 -28.42 -22.65
N LEU A 190 6.54 -29.00 -21.81
CA LEU A 190 7.63 -28.24 -21.16
C LEU A 190 8.71 -27.72 -22.13
N SER A 191 8.71 -28.19 -23.38
CA SER A 191 9.53 -27.62 -24.46
C SER A 191 8.84 -26.48 -25.21
N GLY A 192 7.63 -26.09 -24.81
CA GLY A 192 6.84 -25.03 -25.42
C GLY A 192 6.11 -25.43 -26.70
N VAL A 193 6.09 -26.72 -27.04
CA VAL A 193 5.38 -27.21 -28.24
C VAL A 193 3.91 -27.36 -27.92
N THR A 194 3.05 -26.70 -28.70
CA THR A 194 1.60 -26.84 -28.58
C THR A 194 1.17 -28.26 -28.94
N ARG A 195 0.55 -28.95 -27.97
CA ARG A 195 0.00 -30.30 -28.13
C ARG A 195 -1.50 -30.32 -28.33
N PHE A 196 -2.18 -29.26 -27.90
CA PHE A 196 -3.61 -29.07 -28.10
C PHE A 196 -3.94 -27.57 -28.21
N SER A 197 -4.92 -27.23 -29.04
CA SER A 197 -5.39 -25.85 -29.21
C SER A 197 -6.86 -25.87 -29.58
N MET A 198 -7.67 -25.02 -28.95
CA MET A 198 -9.06 -24.77 -29.36
C MET A 198 -9.08 -23.77 -30.51
N GLU A 199 -10.20 -23.60 -31.19
CA GLU A 199 -10.39 -22.42 -32.04
C GLU A 199 -10.64 -21.18 -31.17
N PRO A 200 -10.20 -19.97 -31.59
CA PRO A 200 -10.46 -18.76 -30.85
C PRO A 200 -11.97 -18.52 -30.69
N GLN A 201 -12.42 -18.23 -29.48
CA GLN A 201 -13.83 -17.94 -29.20
C GLN A 201 -14.00 -16.46 -28.83
N ALA A 202 -14.89 -15.75 -29.54
CA ALA A 202 -15.27 -14.39 -29.18
C ALA A 202 -16.20 -14.44 -27.96
N LEU A 203 -15.74 -13.87 -26.85
CA LEU A 203 -16.48 -13.82 -25.59
C LEU A 203 -16.76 -12.38 -25.20
N GLU A 204 -17.96 -12.14 -24.66
CA GLU A 204 -18.36 -10.83 -24.13
C GLU A 204 -17.63 -10.49 -22.81
N ALA A 205 -17.71 -9.23 -22.36
CA ALA A 205 -17.23 -8.87 -21.03
C ALA A 205 -17.96 -9.66 -19.93
N GLY A 206 -17.26 -10.03 -18.86
CA GLY A 206 -17.79 -10.79 -17.73
C GLY A 206 -17.14 -12.16 -17.56
N LYS A 207 -17.75 -12.99 -16.70
CA LYS A 207 -17.21 -14.29 -16.27
C LYS A 207 -17.67 -15.43 -17.19
N HIS A 208 -16.71 -16.21 -17.69
CA HIS A 208 -16.92 -17.35 -18.59
C HIS A 208 -16.26 -18.60 -18.04
N THR A 209 -16.78 -19.77 -18.41
CA THR A 209 -16.17 -21.07 -18.11
C THR A 209 -16.08 -21.88 -19.39
N LEU A 210 -14.85 -22.31 -19.73
CA LEU A 210 -14.54 -23.07 -20.92
C LEU A 210 -14.01 -24.44 -20.53
N ASP A 211 -14.62 -25.49 -21.09
CA ASP A 211 -14.16 -26.86 -20.89
C ASP A 211 -13.11 -27.22 -21.96
N VAL A 212 -11.94 -27.63 -21.48
CA VAL A 212 -10.80 -28.04 -22.31
C VAL A 212 -10.70 -29.56 -22.25
N PRO A 213 -10.99 -30.28 -23.36
CA PRO A 213 -10.88 -31.74 -23.39
C PRO A 213 -9.41 -32.19 -23.39
N LEU A 214 -9.10 -33.24 -22.62
CA LEU A 214 -7.73 -33.75 -22.41
C LEU A 214 -7.50 -35.15 -23.02
N ASN A 215 -8.53 -35.73 -23.63
CA ASN A 215 -8.55 -37.11 -24.11
C ASN A 215 -7.50 -37.45 -25.19
N THR A 216 -6.88 -36.46 -25.82
CA THR A 216 -5.83 -36.64 -26.85
C THR A 216 -4.42 -36.44 -26.31
N LEU A 217 -4.26 -36.03 -25.04
CA LEU A 217 -2.98 -35.78 -24.41
C LEU A 217 -2.55 -36.98 -23.58
N ALA A 218 -1.24 -37.25 -23.51
CA ALA A 218 -0.69 -38.27 -22.62
C ALA A 218 -0.68 -37.77 -21.17
N SER A 219 -0.60 -38.68 -20.20
CA SER A 219 -0.39 -38.30 -18.80
C SER A 219 0.96 -37.58 -18.65
N GLY A 220 0.97 -36.44 -17.93
CA GLY A 220 2.16 -35.60 -17.80
C GLY A 220 1.87 -34.17 -17.38
N ILE A 221 2.92 -33.34 -17.36
CA ILE A 221 2.83 -31.91 -17.01
C ILE A 221 2.76 -31.09 -18.30
N TYR A 222 1.78 -30.19 -18.35
CA TYR A 222 1.55 -29.26 -19.44
C TYR A 222 1.46 -27.82 -18.92
N LEU A 223 1.63 -26.87 -19.83
CA LEU A 223 1.34 -25.46 -19.62
C LEU A 223 0.04 -25.10 -20.34
N LEU A 224 -0.99 -24.78 -19.58
CA LEU A 224 -2.24 -24.23 -20.10
C LEU A 224 -2.06 -22.73 -20.31
N VAL A 225 -2.17 -22.30 -21.57
CA VAL A 225 -2.02 -20.92 -21.99
C VAL A 225 -3.39 -20.39 -22.41
N VAL A 226 -3.80 -19.30 -21.78
CA VAL A 226 -4.99 -18.51 -22.16
C VAL A 226 -4.49 -17.16 -22.68
N GLU A 227 -4.89 -16.81 -23.89
CA GLU A 227 -4.54 -15.54 -24.53
C GLU A 227 -5.82 -14.79 -24.90
N SER A 228 -5.91 -13.53 -24.48
CA SER A 228 -7.01 -12.61 -24.77
C SER A 228 -6.47 -11.18 -24.96
N ALA A 229 -7.37 -10.21 -25.20
CA ALA A 229 -6.99 -8.80 -25.26
C ALA A 229 -6.42 -8.26 -23.92
N ASP A 230 -6.77 -8.90 -22.79
CA ASP A 230 -6.30 -8.53 -21.45
C ASP A 230 -4.89 -9.09 -21.15
N GLY A 231 -4.38 -9.99 -22.00
CA GLY A 231 -3.02 -10.52 -21.95
C GLY A 231 -2.95 -12.04 -22.08
N ARG A 232 -1.79 -12.59 -21.74
CA ARG A 232 -1.49 -14.02 -21.79
C ARG A 232 -1.24 -14.56 -20.38
N LYS A 233 -2.06 -15.49 -19.91
CA LYS A 233 -1.86 -16.23 -18.65
C LYS A 233 -1.40 -17.65 -18.95
N THR A 234 -0.41 -18.13 -18.20
CA THR A 234 0.09 -19.50 -18.30
C THR A 234 0.00 -20.18 -16.94
N THR A 235 -0.59 -21.36 -16.88
CA THR A 235 -0.80 -22.14 -15.66
C THR A 235 -0.29 -23.57 -15.85
N ARG A 236 0.41 -24.12 -14.85
CA ARG A 236 0.82 -25.53 -14.85
C ARG A 236 -0.40 -26.43 -14.67
N LEU A 237 -0.60 -27.38 -15.57
CA LEU A 237 -1.64 -28.39 -15.52
C LEU A 237 -1.02 -29.79 -15.44
N GLU A 238 -1.54 -30.63 -14.55
CA GLU A 238 -1.19 -32.04 -14.45
C GLU A 238 -2.32 -32.89 -15.06
N VAL A 239 -1.97 -33.69 -16.07
CA VAL A 239 -2.89 -34.62 -16.75
C VAL A 239 -2.59 -36.04 -16.28
N SER A 240 -3.62 -36.75 -15.83
CA SER A 240 -3.50 -38.11 -15.28
C SER A 240 -4.68 -38.99 -15.74
N HIS A 241 -4.45 -39.86 -16.74
CA HIS A 241 -5.36 -40.94 -17.15
C HIS A 241 -5.23 -42.19 -16.28
#